data_AF-A0A845UJE2-F1
#
_entry.id   AF-A0A845UJE2-F1
#
_cell.length_a   1.000
_cell.length_b   1.000
_cell.length_c   1.000
_cell.angle_alpha   90.00
_cell.angle_beta   90.00
_cell.angle_gamma   90.00
#
_symmetry.space_group_name_H-M   'P 1'
#
loop_
_entity.id
_entity.type
_entity.pdbx_description
1 polymer ?
#
loop_
_entity_poly.entity_id
_entity_poly.type
_entity_poly.pdbx_seq_one_letter_code
_entity_poly.pdbx_strand_id
1 'polypeptide(L)'
;MITKLLGDGPDQKFEFALLQAEAKKVKDDYVMAEPAYMRAFEVADNDEQRASALHHLAKGIADKGDGDFFLPRLKTLAEFTMDESNDIRNEVRADIFQKIADMRLQVGHKPISVRGDLDRALGYTRWAPGVTRELCEKIIRQTVRIITSNRKETNEYGIDSFEDRLPFLQHLLDALEEGGPALIQCKPRTREEALAEMERDRERAAARDAEPEIKF
;
A
#
# COMPACT_ATOMS: atom_id res chain seq x y z
N MET A 1 -20.69 -3.37 43.58
CA MET A 1 -19.22 -3.55 43.49
C MET A 1 -18.93 -4.42 42.27
N ILE A 2 -18.72 -3.79 41.11
CA ILE A 2 -18.14 -4.49 39.96
C ILE A 2 -16.64 -4.53 40.24
N THR A 3 -16.15 -5.74 40.40
CA THR A 3 -14.83 -6.12 40.90
C THR A 3 -13.69 -5.48 40.11
N LYS A 4 -12.60 -5.20 40.83
CA LYS A 4 -11.23 -5.00 40.35
C LYS A 4 -10.79 -6.16 39.44
N LEU A 5 -11.29 -6.18 38.21
CA LEU A 5 -10.95 -7.14 37.14
C LEU A 5 -10.10 -6.47 36.04
N LEU A 6 -9.59 -5.26 36.30
CA LEU A 6 -8.57 -4.64 35.48
C LEU A 6 -7.24 -5.20 35.95
N GLY A 7 -6.66 -6.07 35.13
CA GLY A 7 -5.34 -6.60 35.31
C GLY A 7 -4.32 -5.51 35.63
N ASP A 8 -3.57 -5.68 36.72
CA ASP A 8 -2.64 -4.66 37.20
C ASP A 8 -1.35 -4.57 36.35
N GLY A 9 -1.16 -5.46 35.37
CA GLY A 9 0.01 -5.48 34.47
C GLY A 9 -0.23 -4.83 33.09
N PRO A 10 0.80 -4.23 32.46
CA PRO A 10 0.72 -3.67 31.11
C PRO A 10 0.23 -4.67 30.05
N ASP A 11 0.67 -5.93 30.11
CA ASP A 11 0.26 -6.99 29.18
C ASP A 11 -1.26 -7.22 29.18
N GLN A 12 -1.88 -7.27 30.36
CA GLN A 12 -3.33 -7.47 30.49
C GLN A 12 -4.12 -6.24 29.99
N LYS A 13 -3.56 -5.03 30.12
CA LYS A 13 -4.16 -3.82 29.55
C LYS A 13 -4.11 -3.83 28.03
N PHE A 14 -2.98 -4.26 27.46
CA PHE A 14 -2.83 -4.45 26.02
C PHE A 14 -3.83 -5.48 25.48
N GLU A 15 -3.87 -6.69 26.06
CA GLU A 15 -4.77 -7.76 25.63
C GLU A 15 -6.24 -7.32 25.70
N PHE A 16 -6.62 -6.61 26.76
CA PHE A 16 -7.97 -6.09 26.90
C PHE A 16 -8.31 -5.03 25.85
N ALA A 17 -7.39 -4.11 25.56
CA ALA A 17 -7.57 -3.11 24.51
C ALA A 17 -7.71 -3.76 23.13
N LEU A 18 -6.89 -4.78 22.83
CA LEU A 18 -6.96 -5.53 21.58
C LEU A 18 -8.29 -6.30 21.46
N LEU A 19 -8.73 -6.97 22.52
CA LEU A 19 -10.02 -7.66 22.57
C LEU A 19 -11.20 -6.69 22.35
N GLN A 20 -11.13 -5.49 22.93
CA GLN A 20 -12.16 -4.46 22.68
C GLN A 20 -12.18 -4.02 21.23
N ALA A 21 -11.02 -3.88 20.58
CA ALA A 21 -10.92 -3.50 19.19
C ALA A 21 -11.49 -4.58 18.26
N GLU A 22 -11.14 -5.85 18.50
CA GLU A 22 -11.67 -6.99 17.76
C GLU A 22 -13.19 -7.15 17.94
N ALA A 23 -13.71 -6.95 19.16
CA ALA A 23 -15.16 -6.98 19.41
C ALA A 23 -15.92 -5.91 18.63
N LYS A 24 -15.32 -4.73 18.42
CA LYS A 24 -15.90 -3.67 17.58
C LYS A 24 -15.85 -4.01 16.09
N LYS A 25 -14.76 -4.64 15.63
CA LYS A 25 -14.64 -5.15 14.26
C LYS A 25 -15.74 -6.18 13.93
N VAL A 26 -16.04 -7.10 14.84
CA VAL A 26 -17.08 -8.14 14.64
C VAL A 26 -18.48 -7.55 14.45
N LYS A 27 -18.76 -6.36 14.97
CA LYS A 27 -20.05 -5.68 14.80
C LYS A 27 -20.17 -4.89 13.49
N ASP A 28 -19.24 -5.09 12.56
CA ASP A 28 -19.08 -4.33 11.31
C ASP A 28 -18.94 -2.80 11.51
N ASP A 29 -18.68 -2.35 12.75
CA ASP A 29 -18.42 -0.96 13.07
C ASP A 29 -16.91 -0.70 13.03
N TYR A 30 -16.35 -0.80 11.82
CA TYR A 30 -14.92 -0.66 11.60
C TYR A 30 -14.42 0.76 11.91
N VAL A 31 -15.26 1.78 11.68
CA VAL A 31 -14.96 3.17 12.05
C VAL A 31 -14.68 3.28 13.55
N MET A 32 -15.42 2.55 14.39
CA MET A 32 -15.17 2.53 15.84
C MET A 32 -14.05 1.59 16.28
N ALA A 33 -13.64 0.64 15.43
CA ALA A 33 -12.55 -0.30 15.71
C ALA A 33 -11.17 0.36 15.60
N GLU A 34 -10.93 1.26 14.64
CA GLU A 34 -9.62 1.92 14.49
C GLU A 34 -9.14 2.66 15.74
N PRO A 35 -9.95 3.53 16.39
CA PRO A 35 -9.53 4.19 17.62
C PRO A 35 -9.22 3.20 18.74
N ALA A 36 -9.86 2.02 18.74
CA ALA A 36 -9.58 0.99 19.73
C ALA A 36 -8.25 0.27 19.48
N TYR A 37 -7.87 0.02 18.22
CA TYR A 37 -6.53 -0.49 17.91
C TYR A 37 -5.44 0.54 18.19
N MET A 38 -5.68 1.83 17.90
CA MET A 38 -4.73 2.90 18.26
C MET A 38 -4.56 3.00 19.78
N ARG A 39 -5.63 2.81 20.54
CA ARG A 39 -5.54 2.70 22.00
C ARG A 39 -4.72 1.48 22.44
N ALA A 40 -4.86 0.33 21.76
CA ALA A 40 -4.05 -0.85 22.03
C ALA A 40 -2.55 -0.57 21.77
N PHE A 41 -2.23 0.19 20.72
CA PHE A 41 -0.87 0.67 20.46
C PHE A 41 -0.36 1.61 21.57
N GLU A 42 -1.18 2.56 22.04
CA GLU A 42 -0.81 3.51 23.09
C GLU A 42 -0.52 2.85 24.45
N VAL A 43 -1.21 1.75 24.78
CA VAL A 43 -1.02 1.02 26.05
C VAL A 43 0.01 -0.12 25.94
N ALA A 44 0.55 -0.37 24.76
CA ALA A 44 1.56 -1.40 24.54
C ALA A 44 2.87 -1.04 25.23
N ASP A 45 3.44 -2.01 25.94
CA ASP A 45 4.65 -1.83 26.76
C ASP A 45 5.94 -2.25 26.04
N ASN A 46 5.78 -2.91 24.89
CA ASN A 46 6.89 -3.35 24.06
C ASN A 46 6.54 -3.30 22.57
N ASP A 47 7.58 -3.44 21.75
CA ASP A 47 7.44 -3.34 20.31
C ASP A 47 6.65 -4.48 19.67
N GLU A 48 6.64 -5.68 20.25
CA GLU A 48 5.86 -6.81 19.73
C GLU A 48 4.36 -6.54 19.87
N GLN A 49 3.95 -5.96 21.01
CA GLN A 49 2.58 -5.53 21.25
C GLN A 49 2.19 -4.37 20.32
N ARG A 50 3.07 -3.38 20.15
CA ARG A 50 2.86 -2.28 19.18
C ARG A 50 2.69 -2.81 17.76
N ALA A 51 3.54 -3.75 17.35
CA ALA A 51 3.46 -4.41 16.06
C ALA A 51 2.14 -5.15 15.89
N SER A 52 1.76 -5.93 16.90
CA SER A 52 0.51 -6.68 16.92
C SER A 52 -0.70 -5.76 16.76
N ALA A 53 -0.80 -4.67 17.53
CA ALA A 53 -1.89 -3.71 17.39
C ALA A 53 -2.00 -3.13 15.96
N LEU A 54 -0.87 -2.74 15.37
CA LEU A 54 -0.84 -2.15 14.02
C LEU A 54 -1.09 -3.19 12.92
N HIS A 55 -0.66 -4.45 13.11
CA HIS A 55 -0.97 -5.56 12.21
C HIS A 55 -2.47 -5.87 12.20
N HIS A 56 -3.09 -5.94 13.39
CA HIS A 56 -4.52 -6.17 13.54
C HIS A 56 -5.33 -5.02 12.95
N LEU A 57 -4.88 -3.78 13.14
CA LEU A 57 -5.44 -2.60 12.48
C LEU A 57 -5.36 -2.71 10.96
N ALA A 58 -4.16 -2.96 10.39
CA ALA A 58 -3.97 -3.09 8.95
C ALA A 58 -4.87 -4.18 8.35
N LYS A 59 -4.96 -5.34 9.00
CA LYS A 59 -5.87 -6.43 8.60
C LYS A 59 -7.33 -6.00 8.70
N GLY A 60 -7.70 -5.28 9.76
CA GLY A 60 -9.03 -4.70 9.90
C GLY A 60 -9.40 -3.79 8.72
N ILE A 61 -8.49 -2.89 8.31
CA ILE A 61 -8.71 -2.01 7.15
C ILE A 61 -8.95 -2.84 5.89
N ALA A 62 -8.15 -3.88 5.66
CA ALA A 62 -8.24 -4.71 4.47
C ALA A 62 -9.48 -5.62 4.42
N ASP A 63 -9.89 -6.18 5.55
CA ASP A 63 -11.04 -7.09 5.63
C ASP A 63 -12.39 -6.37 5.49
N LYS A 64 -12.48 -5.09 5.91
CA LYS A 64 -13.76 -4.38 6.15
C LYS A 64 -13.83 -2.97 5.59
N GLY A 65 -12.74 -2.44 5.02
CA GLY A 65 -12.74 -1.12 4.42
C GLY A 65 -13.68 -1.04 3.23
N ASP A 66 -14.53 -0.01 3.20
CA ASP A 66 -15.30 0.36 2.02
C ASP A 66 -14.35 0.60 0.84
N GLY A 67 -14.78 0.24 -0.37
CA GLY A 67 -13.95 0.02 -1.56
C GLY A 67 -13.06 1.22 -1.94
N ASP A 68 -13.47 2.41 -1.54
CA ASP A 68 -12.78 3.66 -1.82
C ASP A 68 -11.90 4.16 -0.66
N PHE A 69 -12.01 3.55 0.53
CA PHE A 69 -11.42 4.06 1.78
C PHE A 69 -10.26 3.22 2.31
N PHE A 70 -10.11 1.95 1.91
CA PHE A 70 -9.02 1.11 2.41
C PHE A 70 -7.64 1.57 1.95
N LEU A 71 -7.47 2.01 0.68
CA LEU A 71 -6.17 2.45 0.17
C LEU A 71 -5.65 3.73 0.86
N PRO A 72 -6.45 4.80 1.03
CA PRO A 72 -6.02 5.97 1.79
C PRO A 72 -5.69 5.65 3.26
N ARG A 73 -6.47 4.78 3.92
CA ARG A 73 -6.24 4.45 5.34
C ARG A 73 -4.99 3.59 5.55
N LEU A 74 -4.77 2.57 4.71
CA LEU A 74 -3.52 1.80 4.74
C LEU A 74 -2.31 2.69 4.41
N LYS A 75 -2.49 3.73 3.58
CA LYS A 75 -1.46 4.76 3.35
C LYS A 75 -1.17 5.57 4.63
N THR A 76 -2.18 6.10 5.31
CA THR A 76 -1.99 6.84 6.56
C THR A 76 -1.33 5.99 7.64
N LEU A 77 -1.71 4.71 7.74
CA LEU A 77 -1.11 3.77 8.70
C LEU A 77 0.37 3.50 8.40
N ALA A 78 0.72 3.40 7.12
CA ALA A 78 2.10 3.32 6.69
C ALA A 78 2.87 4.59 7.08
N GLU A 79 2.34 5.79 6.79
CA GLU A 79 2.98 7.06 7.16
C GLU A 79 3.18 7.19 8.67
N PHE A 80 2.19 6.77 9.47
CA PHE A 80 2.30 6.72 10.93
C PHE A 80 3.42 5.80 11.39
N THR A 81 3.48 4.55 10.88
CA THR A 81 4.51 3.56 11.27
C THR A 81 5.93 4.07 10.98
N MET A 82 6.05 4.92 9.96
CA MET A 82 7.31 5.48 9.48
C MET A 82 7.76 6.74 10.22
N ASP A 83 6.89 7.34 11.03
CA ASP A 83 7.24 8.52 11.80
C ASP A 83 8.29 8.15 12.86
N GLU A 84 9.47 8.76 12.76
CA GLU A 84 10.59 8.51 13.67
C GLU A 84 10.22 8.86 15.12
N SER A 85 9.22 9.73 15.34
CA SER A 85 8.73 10.13 16.67
C SER A 85 7.91 9.05 17.40
N ASN A 86 7.47 7.99 16.73
CA ASN A 86 6.59 6.96 17.32
C ASN A 86 7.30 5.89 18.18
N ASP A 87 8.59 6.05 18.48
CA ASP A 87 9.37 5.16 19.35
C ASP A 87 9.26 3.66 18.99
N ILE A 88 9.32 3.33 17.69
CA ILE A 88 9.30 1.95 17.19
C ILE A 88 10.69 1.61 16.63
N ARG A 89 11.29 0.49 17.07
CA ARG A 89 12.56 0.01 16.48
C ARG A 89 12.42 -0.26 14.98
N ASN A 90 13.50 -0.02 14.22
CA ASN A 90 13.50 -0.15 12.76
C ASN A 90 13.07 -1.54 12.26
N GLU A 91 13.49 -2.60 12.94
CA GLU A 91 13.11 -3.99 12.61
C GLU A 91 11.60 -4.21 12.71
N VAL A 92 10.97 -3.61 13.71
CA VAL A 92 9.54 -3.72 13.98
C VAL A 92 8.75 -2.84 13.02
N ARG A 93 9.26 -1.64 12.70
CA ARG A 93 8.70 -0.81 11.61
C ARG A 93 8.67 -1.56 10.29
N ALA A 94 9.73 -2.27 9.96
CA ALA A 94 9.83 -3.07 8.74
C ALA A 94 8.76 -4.17 8.69
N ASP A 95 8.56 -4.88 9.79
CA ASP A 95 7.56 -5.94 9.92
C ASP A 95 6.12 -5.41 9.81
N ILE A 96 5.78 -4.34 10.53
CA ILE A 96 4.48 -3.66 10.43
C ILE A 96 4.25 -3.18 9.00
N PHE A 97 5.27 -2.60 8.38
CA PHE A 97 5.19 -2.12 7.02
C PHE A 97 4.92 -3.25 6.02
N GLN A 98 5.67 -4.36 6.13
CA GLN A 98 5.47 -5.55 5.30
C GLN A 98 4.02 -6.03 5.42
N LYS A 99 3.47 -6.02 6.63
CA LYS A 99 2.07 -6.40 6.86
C LYS A 99 1.09 -5.44 6.18
N ILE A 100 1.27 -4.12 6.32
CA ILE A 100 0.43 -3.12 5.66
C ILE A 100 0.49 -3.29 4.14
N ALA A 101 1.67 -3.54 3.59
CA ALA A 101 1.83 -3.79 2.17
C ALA A 101 1.12 -5.07 1.70
N ASP A 102 1.30 -6.18 2.42
CA ASP A 102 0.59 -7.43 2.11
C ASP A 102 -0.94 -7.22 2.16
N MET A 103 -1.43 -6.43 3.12
CA MET A 103 -2.84 -6.05 3.20
C MET A 103 -3.28 -5.19 2.02
N ARG A 104 -2.48 -4.22 1.57
CA ARG A 104 -2.78 -3.43 0.34
C ARG A 104 -2.80 -4.30 -0.91
N LEU A 105 -1.88 -5.25 -1.02
CA LEU A 105 -1.82 -6.22 -2.10
C LEU A 105 -3.08 -7.11 -2.11
N GLN A 106 -3.59 -7.50 -0.94
CA GLN A 106 -4.81 -8.31 -0.80
C GLN A 106 -6.07 -7.60 -1.31
N VAL A 107 -6.27 -6.32 -0.98
CA VAL A 107 -7.50 -5.60 -1.42
C VAL A 107 -7.47 -5.18 -2.90
N GLY A 108 -6.30 -5.32 -3.55
CA GLY A 108 -6.13 -5.10 -4.97
C GLY A 108 -5.49 -3.76 -5.31
N HIS A 109 -4.59 -3.80 -6.28
CA HIS A 109 -3.95 -2.62 -6.86
C HIS A 109 -4.68 -2.19 -8.12
N LYS A 110 -4.93 -0.88 -8.26
CA LYS A 110 -5.17 -0.31 -9.59
C LYS A 110 -3.83 -0.26 -10.31
N PRO A 111 -3.70 -0.81 -11.54
CA PRO A 111 -2.44 -0.76 -12.31
C PRO A 111 -1.86 0.64 -12.52
N ILE A 112 -2.68 1.68 -12.33
CA ILE A 112 -2.29 3.08 -12.44
C ILE A 112 -1.39 3.52 -11.27
N SER A 113 -1.49 2.90 -10.07
CA SER A 113 -0.83 3.38 -8.83
C SER A 113 0.58 2.84 -8.58
N VAL A 114 1.10 2.01 -9.47
CA VAL A 114 2.29 1.17 -9.27
C VAL A 114 3.52 1.98 -8.92
N ARG A 115 3.72 3.11 -9.58
CA ARG A 115 4.85 4.00 -9.33
C ARG A 115 4.79 4.61 -7.92
N GLY A 116 3.62 5.07 -7.48
CA GLY A 116 3.47 5.62 -6.12
C GLY A 116 3.58 4.55 -5.03
N ASP A 117 3.24 3.30 -5.33
CA ASP A 117 3.45 2.17 -4.43
C ASP A 117 4.93 1.73 -4.38
N LEU A 118 5.62 1.77 -5.52
CA LEU A 118 7.04 1.50 -5.64
C LEU A 118 7.91 2.60 -5.02
N ASP A 119 7.62 3.88 -5.26
CA ASP A 119 8.33 5.02 -4.66
C ASP A 119 8.27 4.96 -3.13
N ARG A 120 7.11 4.57 -2.59
CA ARG A 120 6.94 4.31 -1.18
C ARG A 120 7.82 3.16 -0.75
N ALA A 121 7.69 1.99 -1.40
CA ALA A 121 8.50 0.81 -1.12
C ALA A 121 10.00 1.16 -1.05
N LEU A 122 10.50 1.92 -2.02
CA LEU A 122 11.90 2.34 -2.13
C LEU A 122 12.34 3.30 -1.04
N GLY A 123 11.44 4.15 -0.56
CA GLY A 123 11.67 4.96 0.64
C GLY A 123 12.14 4.11 1.82
N TYR A 124 11.74 2.83 1.88
CA TYR A 124 12.06 1.92 2.98
C TYR A 124 13.44 1.26 2.91
N THR A 125 14.15 1.41 1.79
CA THR A 125 15.48 0.81 1.57
C THR A 125 16.47 1.21 2.67
N ARG A 126 16.34 2.43 3.21
CA ARG A 126 17.19 2.95 4.29
C ARG A 126 17.08 2.14 5.59
N TRP A 127 15.90 1.62 5.92
CA TRP A 127 15.64 1.00 7.22
C TRP A 127 15.55 -0.53 7.13
N ALA A 128 15.11 -1.08 6.01
CA ALA A 128 14.92 -2.52 5.85
C ALA A 128 15.16 -2.99 4.40
N PRO A 129 16.42 -3.01 3.94
CA PRO A 129 16.74 -3.28 2.52
C PRO A 129 16.31 -4.68 2.06
N GLY A 130 16.38 -5.69 2.94
CA GLY A 130 15.94 -7.06 2.62
C GLY A 130 14.43 -7.13 2.37
N VAL A 131 13.64 -6.61 3.30
CA VAL A 131 12.17 -6.54 3.20
C VAL A 131 11.73 -5.66 2.02
N THR A 132 12.46 -4.56 1.80
CA THR A 132 12.16 -3.62 0.70
C THR A 132 12.29 -4.27 -0.68
N ARG A 133 13.28 -5.15 -0.87
CA ARG A 133 13.43 -5.90 -2.13
C ARG A 133 12.22 -6.78 -2.40
N GLU A 134 11.88 -7.64 -1.44
CA GLU A 134 10.75 -8.58 -1.58
C GLU A 134 9.43 -7.84 -1.82
N LEU A 135 9.24 -6.71 -1.14
CA LEU A 135 8.09 -5.84 -1.31
C LEU A 135 8.02 -5.24 -2.73
N CYS A 136 9.12 -4.63 -3.20
CA CYS A 136 9.17 -4.04 -4.55
C CYS A 136 8.87 -5.10 -5.60
N GLU A 137 9.46 -6.29 -5.45
CA GLU A 137 9.22 -7.43 -6.32
C GLU A 137 7.75 -7.88 -6.31
N LYS A 138 7.13 -8.03 -5.13
CA LYS A 138 5.70 -8.36 -4.99
C LYS A 138 4.80 -7.34 -5.69
N ILE A 139 5.04 -6.04 -5.48
CA ILE A 139 4.28 -4.96 -6.12
C ILE A 139 4.38 -5.05 -7.64
N ILE A 140 5.59 -5.19 -8.17
CA ILE A 140 5.83 -5.27 -9.63
C ILE A 140 5.19 -6.53 -10.21
N ARG A 141 5.42 -7.71 -9.62
CA ARG A 141 4.85 -8.99 -10.10
C ARG A 141 3.32 -8.99 -10.06
N GLN A 142 2.71 -8.46 -9.00
CA GLN A 142 1.25 -8.37 -8.92
C GLN A 142 0.69 -7.43 -9.98
N THR A 143 1.38 -6.31 -10.24
CA THR A 143 1.00 -5.38 -11.31
C THR A 143 1.03 -6.06 -12.67
N VAL A 144 2.12 -6.75 -12.99
CA VAL A 144 2.25 -7.52 -14.24
C VAL A 144 1.11 -8.52 -14.36
N ARG A 145 0.77 -9.24 -13.28
CA ARG A 145 -0.34 -10.20 -13.26
C ARG A 145 -1.68 -9.53 -13.59
N ILE A 146 -2.00 -8.40 -12.95
CA ILE A 146 -3.26 -7.67 -13.16
C ILE A 146 -3.34 -7.12 -14.59
N ILE A 147 -2.27 -6.52 -15.09
CA ILE A 147 -2.19 -6.04 -16.47
C ILE A 147 -2.43 -7.18 -17.46
N THR A 148 -1.76 -8.32 -17.25
CA THR A 148 -1.87 -9.49 -18.13
C THR A 148 -3.26 -10.12 -18.08
N SER A 149 -3.95 -10.10 -16.93
CA SER A 149 -5.32 -10.60 -16.80
C SER A 149 -6.39 -9.66 -17.37
N ASN A 150 -6.11 -8.35 -17.44
CA ASN A 150 -7.05 -7.31 -17.90
C ASN A 150 -6.75 -6.80 -19.32
N ARG A 151 -6.07 -7.61 -20.14
CA ARG A 151 -5.51 -7.29 -21.46
C ARG A 151 -6.53 -6.88 -22.56
N LYS A 152 -7.76 -6.48 -22.19
CA LYS A 152 -8.84 -6.11 -23.11
C LYS A 152 -9.42 -4.71 -22.89
N GLU A 153 -8.95 -3.93 -21.92
CA GLU A 153 -9.38 -2.53 -21.80
C GLU A 153 -8.40 -1.60 -22.51
N THR A 154 -8.41 -1.65 -23.86
CA THR A 154 -8.21 -0.40 -24.58
C THR A 154 -9.26 0.57 -24.06
N ASN A 155 -8.86 1.76 -23.63
CA ASN A 155 -9.82 2.77 -23.17
C ASN A 155 -10.82 3.12 -24.30
N GLU A 156 -11.79 3.99 -24.04
CA GLU A 156 -12.74 4.48 -25.06
C GLU A 156 -12.04 5.06 -26.32
N TYR A 157 -10.75 5.37 -26.20
CA TYR A 157 -9.89 5.86 -27.28
C TYR A 157 -9.05 4.78 -27.99
N GLY A 158 -9.24 3.49 -27.72
CA GLY A 158 -8.47 2.42 -28.36
C GLY A 158 -7.01 2.30 -27.91
N ILE A 159 -6.61 3.05 -26.87
CA ILE A 159 -5.22 3.12 -26.40
C ILE A 159 -5.00 2.02 -25.37
N ASP A 160 -4.03 1.14 -25.64
CA ASP A 160 -3.54 0.17 -24.66
C ASP A 160 -2.54 0.86 -23.73
N SER A 161 -3.05 1.43 -22.63
CA SER A 161 -2.21 2.05 -21.59
C SER A 161 -1.27 1.08 -20.87
N PHE A 162 -1.32 -0.22 -21.20
CA PHE A 162 -0.50 -1.27 -20.62
C PHE A 162 0.64 -1.77 -21.50
N GLU A 163 0.60 -1.54 -22.82
CA GLU A 163 1.62 -1.99 -23.77
C GLU A 163 3.01 -1.45 -23.42
N ASP A 164 3.09 -0.16 -23.06
CA ASP A 164 4.33 0.50 -22.62
C ASP A 164 4.71 0.16 -21.16
N ARG A 165 3.77 -0.32 -20.34
CA ARG A 165 4.00 -0.56 -18.91
C ARG A 165 4.68 -1.90 -18.64
N LEU A 166 4.38 -2.95 -19.40
CA LEU A 166 4.97 -4.27 -19.19
C LEU A 166 6.51 -4.28 -19.35
N PRO A 167 7.09 -3.68 -20.41
CA PRO A 167 8.55 -3.60 -20.55
C PRO A 167 9.22 -2.81 -19.42
N PHE A 168 8.59 -1.70 -18.97
CA PHE A 168 9.08 -0.91 -17.85
C PHE A 168 9.10 -1.73 -16.54
N LEU A 169 8.03 -2.48 -16.26
CA LEU A 169 7.95 -3.33 -15.07
C LEU A 169 8.97 -4.47 -15.11
N GLN A 170 9.24 -5.03 -16.30
CA GLN A 170 10.29 -6.04 -16.45
C GLN A 170 11.68 -5.46 -16.16
N HIS A 171 11.98 -4.27 -16.69
CA HIS A 171 13.24 -3.57 -16.40
C HIS A 171 13.43 -3.32 -14.90
N LEU A 172 12.36 -3.00 -14.17
CA LEU A 172 12.41 -2.82 -12.71
C LEU A 172 12.69 -4.12 -11.95
N LEU A 173 12.18 -5.26 -12.44
CA LEU A 173 12.51 -6.58 -11.87
C LEU A 173 13.98 -6.91 -12.09
N ASP A 174 14.50 -6.69 -13.30
CA ASP A 174 15.90 -6.95 -13.63
C ASP A 174 16.82 -6.07 -12.75
N ALA A 175 16.49 -4.78 -12.57
CA ALA A 175 17.23 -3.87 -11.70
C ALA A 175 17.21 -4.32 -10.21
N LEU A 176 16.10 -4.87 -9.72
CA LEU A 176 16.00 -5.45 -8.38
C LEU A 176 16.90 -6.67 -8.20
N GLU A 177 17.00 -7.52 -9.22
CA GLU A 177 17.83 -8.72 -9.18
C GLU A 177 19.33 -8.37 -9.25
N GLU A 178 19.71 -7.40 -10.07
CA GLU A 178 21.12 -7.04 -10.33
C GLU A 178 21.78 -6.22 -9.21
N GLY A 179 21.04 -5.37 -8.51
CA GLY A 179 21.63 -4.56 -7.43
C GLY A 179 20.67 -4.07 -6.36
N GLY A 180 19.51 -4.73 -6.25
CA GLY A 180 18.55 -4.47 -5.20
C GLY A 180 17.83 -3.13 -5.32
N PRO A 181 17.08 -2.74 -4.27
CA PRO A 181 16.21 -1.56 -4.31
C PRO A 181 16.96 -0.24 -4.62
N ALA A 182 18.24 -0.16 -4.26
CA ALA A 182 19.06 1.04 -4.48
C ALA A 182 19.31 1.35 -5.97
N LEU A 183 19.21 0.35 -6.86
CA LEU A 183 19.31 0.55 -8.31
C LEU A 183 17.98 0.95 -8.95
N ILE A 184 16.85 0.77 -8.28
CA ILE A 184 15.59 1.29 -8.79
C ILE A 184 15.59 2.80 -8.58
N GLN A 185 15.94 3.53 -9.64
CA GLN A 185 15.67 4.94 -9.72
C GLN A 185 14.28 5.15 -10.32
N CYS A 186 13.28 5.25 -9.46
CA CYS A 186 12.09 5.99 -9.85
C CYS A 186 12.49 7.46 -9.94
N LYS A 187 12.95 7.91 -11.11
CA LYS A 187 13.14 9.35 -11.34
C LYS A 187 11.85 10.05 -10.90
N PRO A 188 11.85 11.04 -10.01
CA PRO A 188 10.66 11.85 -9.79
C PRO A 188 10.27 12.43 -11.15
N ARG A 189 9.01 12.24 -11.54
CA ARG A 189 8.53 12.71 -12.84
C ARG A 189 8.67 14.23 -12.80
N THR A 190 9.49 14.81 -13.68
CA THR A 190 9.56 16.28 -13.72
C THR A 190 8.20 16.81 -14.18
N ARG A 191 7.86 18.04 -13.80
CA ARG A 191 6.64 18.68 -14.27
C ARG A 191 6.56 18.68 -15.80
N GLU A 192 7.70 18.83 -16.47
CA GLU A 192 7.81 18.78 -17.92
C GLU A 192 7.56 17.38 -18.49
N GLU A 193 8.04 16.31 -17.85
CA GLU A 193 7.76 14.93 -18.26
C GLU A 193 6.26 14.59 -18.15
N ALA A 194 5.61 15.05 -17.07
CA ALA A 194 4.17 14.88 -16.91
C ALA A 194 3.38 15.67 -17.96
N LEU A 195 3.77 16.92 -18.24
CA LEU A 195 3.13 17.74 -19.26
C LEU A 195 3.36 17.20 -20.68
N ALA A 196 4.55 16.67 -20.98
CA ALA A 196 4.86 16.06 -22.28
C ALA A 196 4.07 14.76 -22.52
N GLU A 197 3.80 13.98 -21.47
CA GLU A 197 2.88 12.83 -21.53
C GLU A 197 1.45 13.30 -21.84
N MET A 198 0.96 14.31 -21.12
CA MET A 198 -0.36 14.90 -21.38
C MET A 198 -0.50 15.48 -22.79
N GLU A 199 0.55 16.14 -23.31
CA GLU A 199 0.56 16.69 -24.66
C GLU A 199 0.56 15.59 -25.72
N ARG A 200 1.34 14.51 -25.54
CA ARG A 200 1.30 13.34 -26.43
C ARG A 200 -0.05 12.65 -26.43
N ASP A 201 -0.68 12.52 -25.27
CA ASP A 201 -2.01 11.93 -25.15
C ASP A 201 -3.06 12.81 -25.85
N ARG A 202 -2.93 14.14 -25.73
CA ARG A 202 -3.76 15.12 -26.43
C ARG A 202 -3.56 15.06 -27.95
N GLU A 203 -2.32 15.01 -28.43
CA GLU A 203 -1.99 14.91 -29.86
C GLU A 203 -2.52 13.60 -30.47
N ARG A 204 -2.38 12.48 -29.74
CA ARG A 204 -2.92 11.18 -30.13
C ARG A 204 -4.45 11.19 -30.21
N ALA A 205 -5.13 11.82 -29.22
CA ALA A 205 -6.58 11.99 -29.25
C ALA A 205 -7.02 12.85 -30.45
N ALA A 206 -6.34 13.97 -30.71
CA ALA A 206 -6.65 14.87 -31.82
C ALA A 206 -6.41 14.23 -33.20
N ALA A 207 -5.36 13.42 -33.35
CA ALA A 207 -5.09 12.70 -34.60
C ALA A 207 -6.18 11.67 -34.94
N ARG A 208 -6.81 11.09 -33.92
CA ARG A 208 -7.88 10.10 -34.08
C ARG A 208 -9.25 10.74 -34.36
N ASP A 209 -9.54 11.89 -33.74
CA ASP A 209 -10.74 12.69 -34.09
C ASP A 209 -10.70 13.20 -35.55
N ALA A 210 -9.51 13.25 -36.15
CA ALA A 210 -9.31 13.61 -37.55
C ALA A 210 -9.45 12.42 -38.52
N GLU A 211 -9.54 11.17 -38.04
CA GLU A 211 -9.77 10.00 -38.89
C GLU A 211 -11.28 9.89 -39.24
N PRO A 212 -11.65 9.84 -40.53
CA PRO A 212 -13.06 9.75 -40.93
C PRO A 212 -13.65 8.39 -40.53
N GLU A 213 -14.80 8.41 -39.86
CA GLU A 213 -15.56 7.20 -39.49
C GLU A 213 -15.82 6.32 -40.74
N ILE A 214 -15.23 5.12 -40.78
CA ILE A 214 -15.63 4.08 -41.72
C ILE A 214 -16.96 3.50 -41.22
N LYS A 215 -18.07 3.96 -41.80
CA LYS A 215 -19.41 3.41 -41.54
C LYS A 215 -19.54 2.05 -42.23
N PHE A 216 -19.72 1.00 -41.42
CA PHE A 216 -20.24 -0.30 -41.86
C PHE A 216 -21.77 -0.33 -41.75
#